data_AF-A0A4R6MMW5-F1
#
_entry.id   AF-A0A4R6MMW5-F1
#
_cell.length_a   1.000
_cell.length_b   1.000
_cell.length_c   1.000
_cell.angle_alpha   90.00
_cell.angle_beta   90.00
_cell.angle_gamma   90.00
#
_symmetry.space_group_name_H-M   'P 1'
#
loop_
_entity.id
_entity.type
_entity.pdbx_description
1 polymer ?
#
loop_
_entity_poly.entity_id
_entity_poly.type
_entity_poly.pdbx_seq_one_letter_code
_entity_poly.pdbx_strand_id
1 'polypeptide(L)'
;MKIATITGVTKSPELQVTKAIGALILSSDLALSALTTEKISIYIERGNGSNVILANKVLLKDFILASTYGTENTQSDADNALIALCELADEGSIYLADKESIKITLEDLIADKRYDLHGIEEPQQTNNLFFFEQKSVASEEFNKKIDVQGFDLAVMTVDDSVSDLSYQYSNGQVVKYLPFELQTLSRDIDPVQAVLADGKVLQGLTDRLTLPLVAVVGIEINKSQGSIINFVVRCLKTV
;
A
#
# COMPACT_ATOMS: atom_id res chain seq x y z
N MET A 1 18.63 -5.49 -7.02
CA MET A 1 18.62 -6.00 -8.40
C MET A 1 17.73 -5.11 -9.26
N LYS A 2 18.18 -4.58 -10.41
CA LYS A 2 17.30 -3.80 -11.30
C LYS A 2 16.29 -4.70 -12.02
N ILE A 3 15.00 -4.34 -11.97
CA ILE A 3 13.91 -5.02 -12.67
C ILE A 3 13.56 -4.25 -13.94
N ALA A 4 13.25 -2.96 -13.82
CA ALA A 4 12.84 -2.13 -14.96
C ALA A 4 13.02 -0.63 -14.69
N THR A 5 13.11 0.14 -15.78
CA THR A 5 12.85 1.58 -15.82
C THR A 5 11.68 1.77 -16.79
N ILE A 6 10.60 2.37 -16.33
CA ILE A 6 9.36 2.57 -17.09
C ILE A 6 9.14 4.06 -17.28
N THR A 7 8.94 4.50 -18.52
CA THR A 7 8.59 5.89 -18.87
C THR A 7 7.98 5.91 -20.27
N GLY A 8 7.28 6.99 -20.62
CA GLY A 8 6.67 7.18 -21.93
C GLY A 8 5.43 6.32 -22.19
N VAL A 9 4.91 5.65 -21.16
CA VAL A 9 3.78 4.71 -21.26
C VAL A 9 2.82 4.89 -20.09
N THR A 10 1.54 4.58 -20.30
CA THR A 10 0.51 4.55 -19.24
C THR A 10 0.35 3.18 -18.60
N LYS A 11 1.00 2.15 -19.17
CA LYS A 11 0.99 0.77 -18.66
C LYS A 11 2.32 0.10 -18.97
N SER A 12 2.90 -0.56 -17.98
CA SER A 12 4.10 -1.36 -18.17
C SER A 12 3.79 -2.67 -18.91
N PRO A 13 4.78 -3.30 -19.57
CA PRO A 13 4.69 -4.73 -19.82
C PRO A 13 4.55 -5.50 -18.50
N GLU A 14 4.11 -6.74 -18.57
CA GLU A 14 4.21 -7.64 -17.43
C GLU A 14 5.69 -7.96 -17.17
N LEU A 15 6.18 -7.55 -16.00
CA LEU A 15 7.55 -7.76 -15.58
C LEU A 15 7.63 -9.10 -14.86
N GLN A 16 8.57 -9.95 -15.28
CA GLN A 16 8.79 -11.25 -14.68
C GLN A 16 10.10 -11.26 -13.89
N VAL A 17 10.02 -11.60 -12.61
CA VAL A 17 11.16 -11.72 -11.69
C VAL A 17 11.27 -13.16 -11.24
N THR A 18 12.32 -13.85 -11.67
CA THR A 18 12.57 -15.27 -11.35
C THR A 18 13.48 -15.46 -10.14
N LYS A 19 14.02 -14.36 -9.60
CA LYS A 19 14.80 -14.34 -8.37
C LYS A 19 13.89 -14.06 -7.18
N ALA A 20 14.12 -14.75 -6.08
CA ALA A 20 13.41 -14.55 -4.83
C ALA A 20 13.73 -13.16 -4.24
N ILE A 21 12.72 -12.30 -4.11
CA ILE A 21 12.86 -10.96 -3.53
C ILE A 21 11.92 -10.79 -2.33
N GLY A 22 12.37 -10.09 -1.29
CA GLY A 22 11.58 -9.78 -0.08
C GLY A 22 10.88 -8.44 -0.17
N ALA A 23 11.48 -7.48 -0.88
CA ALA A 23 10.95 -6.14 -1.05
C ALA A 23 11.15 -5.59 -2.48
N LEU A 24 10.32 -4.62 -2.84
CA LEU A 24 10.47 -3.79 -4.03
C LEU A 24 10.93 -2.39 -3.63
N ILE A 25 12.00 -1.92 -4.25
CA ILE A 25 12.28 -0.48 -4.30
C ILE A 25 11.51 0.09 -5.48
N LEU A 26 10.63 1.04 -5.17
CA LEU A 26 9.92 1.90 -6.11
C LEU A 26 10.55 3.28 -6.05
N SER A 27 11.09 3.78 -7.16
CA SER A 27 11.55 5.17 -7.22
C SER A 27 11.00 5.91 -8.44
N SER A 28 10.83 7.22 -8.30
CA SER A 28 10.22 8.06 -9.32
C SER A 28 10.70 9.50 -9.23
N ASP A 29 10.66 10.21 -10.36
CA ASP A 29 10.77 11.67 -10.43
C ASP A 29 9.45 12.37 -10.01
N LEU A 30 8.41 11.59 -9.72
CA LEU A 30 7.14 12.04 -9.16
C LEU A 30 7.14 11.85 -7.63
N ALA A 31 6.79 12.90 -6.90
CA ALA A 31 6.69 12.84 -5.44
C ALA A 31 5.52 11.95 -4.96
N LEU A 32 5.63 11.37 -3.77
CA LEU A 32 4.58 10.53 -3.16
C LEU A 32 3.19 11.20 -3.17
N SER A 33 3.13 12.48 -2.79
CA SER A 33 1.87 13.24 -2.76
C SER A 33 1.25 13.43 -4.15
N ALA A 34 2.08 13.41 -5.20
CA ALA A 34 1.68 13.64 -6.58
C ALA A 34 1.25 12.36 -7.33
N LEU A 35 1.44 11.18 -6.75
CA LEU A 35 0.80 9.94 -7.21
C LEU A 35 -0.72 10.07 -7.06
N THR A 36 -1.48 9.75 -8.09
CA THR A 36 -2.94 9.95 -8.11
C THR A 36 -3.68 8.73 -8.63
N THR A 37 -3.36 8.28 -9.84
CA THR A 37 -4.10 7.23 -10.54
C THR A 37 -3.30 5.94 -10.72
N GLU A 38 -1.99 6.01 -10.56
CA GLU A 38 -1.06 4.92 -10.79
C GLU A 38 -1.43 3.72 -9.93
N LYS A 39 -1.39 2.52 -10.52
CA LYS A 39 -1.75 1.27 -9.87
C LYS A 39 -0.65 0.24 -10.02
N ILE A 40 -0.59 -0.67 -9.06
CA ILE A 40 0.30 -1.81 -9.05
C ILE A 40 -0.49 -3.11 -8.89
N SER A 41 -0.09 -4.11 -9.67
CA SER A 41 -0.50 -5.50 -9.50
C SER A 41 0.73 -6.36 -9.31
N ILE A 42 0.68 -7.24 -8.30
CA ILE A 42 1.75 -8.18 -7.97
C ILE A 42 1.10 -9.54 -7.72
N TYR A 43 1.57 -10.55 -8.45
CA TYR A 43 1.16 -11.94 -8.22
C TYR A 43 2.34 -12.89 -8.38
N ILE A 44 2.29 -14.02 -7.68
CA ILE A 44 3.26 -15.10 -7.78
C ILE A 44 2.66 -16.16 -8.69
N GLU A 45 3.31 -16.38 -9.82
CA GLU A 45 3.00 -17.47 -10.73
C GLU A 45 3.61 -18.76 -10.18
N ARG A 46 2.74 -19.65 -9.70
CA ARG A 46 3.14 -20.94 -9.11
C ARG A 46 3.15 -22.03 -10.18
N GLY A 47 4.11 -22.95 -10.08
CA GLY A 47 4.27 -24.03 -11.07
C GLY A 47 3.09 -24.99 -11.12
N ASN A 48 2.31 -25.07 -10.03
CA ASN A 48 1.09 -25.86 -9.91
C ASN A 48 -0.18 -25.13 -10.39
N GLY A 49 -0.07 -23.89 -10.87
CA GLY A 49 -1.19 -23.05 -11.32
C GLY A 49 -2.00 -22.37 -10.20
N SER A 50 -1.69 -22.64 -8.92
CA SER A 50 -2.32 -21.97 -7.77
C SER A 50 -1.64 -20.62 -7.50
N ASN A 51 -1.83 -19.67 -8.40
CA ASN A 51 -1.19 -18.35 -8.32
C ASN A 51 -1.63 -17.60 -7.06
N VAL A 52 -0.70 -16.86 -6.46
CA VAL A 52 -0.94 -16.06 -5.25
C VAL A 52 -1.00 -14.60 -5.64
N ILE A 53 -2.10 -13.91 -5.35
CA ILE A 53 -2.28 -12.49 -5.68
C ILE A 53 -1.95 -11.67 -4.43
N LEU A 54 -0.85 -10.92 -4.47
CA LEU A 54 -0.45 -10.05 -3.36
C LEU A 54 -1.13 -8.68 -3.46
N ALA A 55 -1.19 -8.13 -4.68
CA ALA A 55 -1.89 -6.88 -4.96
C ALA A 55 -2.55 -6.98 -6.34
N ASN A 56 -3.77 -6.48 -6.48
CA ASN A 56 -4.48 -6.44 -7.75
C ASN A 56 -5.04 -5.04 -8.00
N LYS A 57 -4.40 -4.29 -8.90
CA LYS A 57 -4.78 -2.93 -9.28
C LYS A 57 -4.93 -1.97 -8.10
N VAL A 58 -4.12 -2.16 -7.07
CA VAL A 58 -4.07 -1.31 -5.88
C VAL A 58 -3.43 0.02 -6.27
N LEU A 59 -3.94 1.16 -5.77
CA LEU A 59 -3.30 2.45 -6.00
C LEU A 59 -1.86 2.42 -5.48
N LEU A 60 -0.91 2.85 -6.30
CA LEU A 60 0.52 2.79 -6.00
C LEU A 60 0.86 3.61 -4.76
N LYS A 61 0.24 4.79 -4.60
CA LYS A 61 0.33 5.62 -3.39
C LYS A 61 -0.04 4.81 -2.15
N ASP A 62 -1.17 4.11 -2.20
CA ASP A 62 -1.71 3.39 -1.05
C ASP A 62 -0.93 2.11 -0.75
N PHE A 63 -0.44 1.43 -1.80
CA PHE A 63 0.49 0.31 -1.67
C PHE A 63 1.79 0.74 -0.96
N ILE A 64 2.39 1.86 -1.37
CA ILE A 64 3.61 2.40 -0.73
C ILE A 64 3.32 2.73 0.73
N LEU A 65 2.27 3.51 1.00
CA LEU A 65 1.89 3.90 2.36
C LEU A 65 1.63 2.69 3.25
N ALA A 66 0.97 1.66 2.73
CA ALA A 66 0.71 0.44 3.50
C ALA A 66 1.96 -0.39 3.72
N SER A 67 2.91 -0.39 2.78
CA SER A 67 4.12 -1.22 2.86
C SER A 67 5.21 -0.59 3.75
N THR A 68 5.23 0.73 3.92
CA THR A 68 6.27 1.42 4.68
C THR A 68 5.84 1.78 6.11
N TYR A 69 4.54 1.76 6.41
CA TYR A 69 4.01 2.28 7.67
C TYR A 69 4.61 1.61 8.91
N GLY A 70 5.21 2.44 9.78
CA GLY A 70 5.75 2.03 11.08
C GLY A 70 7.07 1.27 11.02
N THR A 71 7.65 1.08 9.84
CA THR A 71 8.93 0.39 9.64
C THR A 71 9.94 1.27 8.91
N GLU A 72 9.55 1.79 7.74
CA GLU A 72 10.43 2.49 6.83
C GLU A 72 9.84 3.84 6.40
N ASN A 73 10.71 4.80 6.11
CA ASN A 73 10.29 6.12 5.64
C ASN A 73 10.51 6.18 4.13
N THR A 74 9.61 6.84 3.40
CA THR A 74 9.93 7.18 2.00
C THR A 74 11.02 8.24 1.94
N GLN A 75 11.88 8.15 0.94
CA GLN A 75 13.07 8.99 0.80
C GLN A 75 13.03 9.73 -0.55
N SER A 76 13.92 10.69 -0.72
CA SER A 76 14.15 11.35 -2.00
C SER A 76 15.59 11.82 -2.09
N ASP A 77 16.07 11.97 -3.33
CA ASP A 77 17.41 12.46 -3.64
C ASP A 77 17.36 13.46 -4.81
N ALA A 78 18.52 13.77 -5.40
CA ALA A 78 18.61 14.73 -6.49
C ALA A 78 17.90 14.28 -7.78
N ASP A 79 17.78 12.97 -7.99
CA ASP A 79 17.26 12.36 -9.22
C ASP A 79 15.86 11.75 -9.03
N ASN A 80 15.43 11.51 -7.79
CA ASN A 80 14.20 10.84 -7.41
C ASN A 80 13.45 11.65 -6.35
N ALA A 81 12.26 12.13 -6.70
CA ALA A 81 11.34 12.77 -5.77
C ALA A 81 10.64 11.77 -4.82
N LEU A 82 10.74 10.48 -5.14
CA LEU A 82 10.22 9.36 -4.35
C LEU A 82 11.17 8.17 -4.45
N ILE A 83 11.50 7.57 -3.32
CA ILE A 83 12.14 6.27 -3.16
C ILE A 83 11.43 5.57 -2.01
N ALA A 84 10.84 4.40 -2.25
CA ALA A 84 10.13 3.62 -1.26
C ALA A 84 10.59 2.17 -1.28
N LEU A 85 10.99 1.63 -0.13
CA LEU A 85 11.24 0.21 0.07
C LEU A 85 9.93 -0.43 0.55
N CYS A 86 9.26 -1.19 -0.32
CA CYS A 86 7.96 -1.79 -0.04
C CYS A 86 8.13 -3.30 0.19
N GLU A 87 7.91 -3.74 1.42
CA GLU A 87 7.97 -5.16 1.79
C GLU A 87 6.85 -5.97 1.10
N LEU A 88 7.22 -7.14 0.58
CA LEU A 88 6.31 -8.13 0.00
C LEU A 88 6.20 -9.39 0.86
N ALA A 89 7.22 -9.65 1.67
CA ALA A 89 7.35 -10.84 2.48
C ALA A 89 8.00 -10.51 3.82
N ASP A 90 7.65 -11.28 4.85
CA ASP A 90 8.08 -11.07 6.23
C ASP A 90 9.29 -11.95 6.59
N GLU A 91 10.36 -11.31 7.07
CA GLU A 91 11.64 -11.92 7.45
C GLU A 91 12.32 -12.75 6.34
N GLY A 92 12.18 -12.34 5.07
CA GLY A 92 12.88 -13.00 3.98
C GLY A 92 12.35 -12.68 2.59
N SER A 93 12.99 -13.28 1.58
CA SER A 93 12.49 -13.26 0.21
C SER A 93 11.28 -14.20 0.02
N ILE A 94 10.39 -13.86 -0.91
CA ILE A 94 9.32 -14.77 -1.33
C ILE A 94 9.91 -16.13 -1.74
N TYR A 95 9.42 -17.22 -1.15
CA TYR A 95 9.78 -18.57 -1.59
C TYR A 95 9.33 -18.79 -3.04
N LEU A 96 10.26 -19.22 -3.90
CA LEU A 96 10.00 -19.55 -5.30
C LEU A 96 10.63 -20.90 -5.64
N ALA A 97 9.82 -21.83 -6.14
CA ALA A 97 10.31 -23.08 -6.71
C ALA A 97 10.81 -22.89 -8.15
N ASP A 98 11.41 -23.93 -8.72
CA ASP A 98 11.87 -23.93 -10.11
C ASP A 98 10.73 -23.55 -11.07
N LYS A 99 11.02 -22.58 -11.96
CA LYS A 99 10.09 -22.02 -12.96
C LYS A 99 8.93 -21.19 -12.41
N GLU A 100 8.91 -20.92 -11.10
CA GLU A 100 8.00 -19.93 -10.53
C GLU A 100 8.54 -18.51 -10.73
N SER A 101 7.65 -17.52 -10.68
CA SER A 101 8.09 -16.13 -10.81
C SER A 101 7.13 -15.15 -10.16
N ILE A 102 7.67 -14.00 -9.76
CA ILE A 102 6.88 -12.86 -9.33
C ILE A 102 6.58 -12.02 -10.57
N LYS A 103 5.31 -11.70 -10.76
CA LYS A 103 4.79 -10.94 -11.89
C LYS A 103 4.31 -9.58 -11.39
N ILE A 104 4.83 -8.51 -12.00
CA ILE A 104 4.55 -7.14 -11.61
C ILE A 104 4.04 -6.37 -12.81
N THR A 105 2.95 -5.63 -12.64
CA THR A 105 2.43 -4.71 -13.67
C THR A 105 2.09 -3.38 -13.02
N LEU A 106 2.51 -2.29 -13.67
CA LEU A 106 2.06 -0.94 -13.34
C LEU A 106 1.05 -0.46 -14.39
N GLU A 107 -0.06 0.12 -13.95
CA GLU A 107 -1.14 0.62 -14.81
C GLU A 107 -1.49 2.06 -14.43
N ASP A 108 -2.20 2.75 -15.31
CA ASP A 108 -2.65 4.14 -15.14
C ASP A 108 -1.49 5.12 -14.78
N LEU A 109 -0.32 4.85 -15.36
CA LEU A 109 0.90 5.64 -15.19
C LEU A 109 0.77 7.01 -15.86
N ILE A 110 1.37 8.03 -15.23
CA ILE A 110 1.60 9.30 -15.91
C ILE A 110 2.78 9.14 -16.87
N ALA A 111 2.50 9.22 -18.17
CA ALA A 111 3.44 8.83 -19.22
C ALA A 111 4.74 9.64 -19.25
N ASP A 112 4.73 10.91 -18.82
CA ASP A 112 5.92 11.76 -18.79
C ASP A 112 6.78 11.58 -17.53
N LYS A 113 6.38 10.67 -16.62
CA LYS A 113 7.12 10.32 -15.41
C LYS A 113 7.94 9.05 -15.58
N ARG A 114 8.94 8.91 -14.72
CA ARG A 114 9.82 7.76 -14.62
C ARG A 114 9.42 6.93 -13.41
N TYR A 115 9.36 5.61 -13.59
CA TYR A 115 9.14 4.65 -12.52
C TYR A 115 10.23 3.58 -12.62
N ASP A 116 11.11 3.54 -11.62
CA ASP A 116 12.16 2.55 -11.52
C ASP A 116 11.78 1.49 -10.49
N LEU A 117 12.00 0.22 -10.87
CA LEU A 117 11.72 -0.95 -10.05
C LEU A 117 13.02 -1.70 -9.79
N HIS A 118 13.30 -1.94 -8.52
CA HIS A 118 14.37 -2.85 -8.09
C HIS A 118 13.83 -3.86 -7.09
N GLY A 119 14.34 -5.09 -7.15
CA GLY A 119 14.07 -6.12 -6.16
C GLY A 119 15.20 -6.26 -5.16
N ILE A 120 14.88 -6.45 -3.89
CA ILE A 120 15.84 -6.78 -2.83
C ILE A 120 15.82 -8.29 -2.59
N GLU A 121 16.98 -8.91 -2.80
CA GLU A 121 17.21 -10.31 -2.49
C GLU A 121 17.63 -10.45 -1.03
N GLU A 122 17.09 -11.43 -0.34
CA GLU A 122 17.41 -11.76 1.05
C GLU A 122 17.96 -13.19 1.17
N PRO A 123 18.77 -13.47 2.21
CA PRO A 123 19.45 -14.76 2.36
C PRO A 123 18.51 -15.92 2.71
N GLN A 124 17.32 -15.61 3.24
CA GLN A 124 16.31 -16.61 3.60
C GLN A 124 15.06 -16.41 2.75
N GLN A 125 14.31 -17.49 2.57
CA GLN A 125 13.02 -17.47 1.89
C GLN A 125 11.90 -17.77 2.87
N THR A 126 10.74 -17.17 2.65
CA THR A 126 9.56 -17.24 3.51
C THR A 126 8.29 -17.48 2.70
N ASN A 127 7.29 -18.03 3.37
CA ASN A 127 5.92 -18.14 2.87
C ASN A 127 4.97 -17.13 3.54
N ASN A 128 5.47 -16.30 4.45
CA ASN A 128 4.70 -15.24 5.09
C ASN A 128 4.72 -14.01 4.17
N LEU A 129 3.60 -13.73 3.51
CA LEU A 129 3.51 -12.71 2.47
C LEU A 129 2.52 -11.62 2.85
N PHE A 130 2.82 -10.39 2.45
CA PHE A 130 1.92 -9.26 2.59
C PHE A 130 0.89 -9.23 1.45
N PHE A 131 -0.38 -9.12 1.81
CA PHE A 131 -1.51 -9.01 0.90
C PHE A 131 -2.18 -7.66 1.04
N PHE A 132 -2.53 -7.06 -0.10
CA PHE A 132 -3.13 -5.74 -0.22
C PHE A 132 -4.45 -5.86 -0.97
N GLU A 133 -5.55 -5.52 -0.30
CA GLU A 133 -6.89 -5.62 -0.86
C GLU A 133 -7.57 -4.24 -0.89
N GLN A 134 -8.22 -3.92 -2.01
CA GLN A 134 -8.99 -2.68 -2.13
C GLN A 134 -10.43 -2.89 -1.65
N LYS A 135 -10.91 -1.98 -0.81
CA LYS A 135 -12.31 -1.88 -0.39
C LYS A 135 -12.82 -0.45 -0.63
N SER A 136 -14.13 -0.27 -0.76
CA SER A 136 -14.69 1.07 -1.00
C SER A 136 -16.09 1.28 -0.42
N VAL A 137 -16.37 2.53 -0.09
CA VAL A 137 -17.70 3.07 0.18
C VAL A 137 -18.11 3.89 -1.02
N ALA A 138 -19.23 3.52 -1.64
CA ALA A 138 -19.74 4.15 -2.85
C ALA A 138 -20.27 5.56 -2.59
N SER A 139 -20.45 6.36 -3.63
CA SER A 139 -20.79 7.77 -3.51
C SER A 139 -22.17 8.00 -2.90
N GLU A 140 -23.09 7.07 -3.11
CA GLU A 140 -24.47 7.09 -2.63
C GLU A 140 -24.64 6.61 -1.18
N GLU A 141 -23.65 5.88 -0.63
CA GLU A 141 -23.69 5.32 0.72
C GLU A 141 -23.37 6.40 1.76
N PHE A 142 -24.27 6.59 2.74
CA PHE A 142 -24.08 7.50 3.88
C PHE A 142 -23.38 6.83 5.05
N ASN A 143 -23.65 5.54 5.22
CA ASN A 143 -23.12 4.71 6.27
C ASN A 143 -22.79 3.35 5.66
N LYS A 144 -21.56 2.88 5.88
CA LYS A 144 -21.15 1.53 5.49
C LYS A 144 -20.19 0.97 6.50
N LYS A 145 -20.43 -0.29 6.86
CA LYS A 145 -19.48 -1.12 7.57
C LYS A 145 -18.59 -1.88 6.58
N ILE A 146 -17.28 -1.72 6.73
CA ILE A 146 -16.25 -2.47 6.04
C ILE A 146 -15.73 -3.54 6.99
N ASP A 147 -15.74 -4.79 6.55
CA ASP A 147 -15.08 -5.87 7.26
C ASP A 147 -13.57 -5.76 7.08
N VAL A 148 -12.86 -5.68 8.20
CA VAL A 148 -11.40 -5.60 8.24
C VAL A 148 -10.80 -6.66 9.17
N GLN A 149 -11.58 -7.68 9.53
CA GLN A 149 -11.09 -8.77 10.35
C GLN A 149 -9.91 -9.48 9.66
N GLY A 150 -8.80 -9.63 10.41
CA GLY A 150 -7.58 -10.28 9.92
C GLY A 150 -6.63 -9.35 9.16
N PHE A 151 -6.98 -8.06 8.99
CA PHE A 151 -6.08 -7.03 8.49
C PHE A 151 -5.42 -6.28 9.65
N ASP A 152 -4.16 -5.89 9.47
CA ASP A 152 -3.39 -5.14 10.46
C ASP A 152 -3.36 -3.63 10.18
N LEU A 153 -3.69 -3.23 8.96
CA LEU A 153 -3.63 -1.85 8.50
C LEU A 153 -4.71 -1.54 7.46
N ALA A 154 -5.18 -0.30 7.42
CA ALA A 154 -5.87 0.26 6.26
C ALA A 154 -5.32 1.63 5.88
N VAL A 155 -5.16 1.91 4.60
CA VAL A 155 -4.93 3.26 4.08
C VAL A 155 -6.24 3.76 3.49
N MET A 156 -6.80 4.80 4.08
CA MET A 156 -8.08 5.40 3.71
C MET A 156 -7.89 6.71 2.94
N THR A 157 -8.73 6.95 1.93
CA THR A 157 -8.88 8.29 1.32
C THR A 157 -9.50 9.27 2.32
N VAL A 158 -8.82 10.40 2.57
CA VAL A 158 -9.38 11.49 3.39
C VAL A 158 -10.25 12.38 2.51
N ASP A 159 -11.46 12.66 2.98
CA ASP A 159 -12.42 13.53 2.31
C ASP A 159 -13.26 14.25 3.38
N ASP A 160 -13.56 15.53 3.15
CA ASP A 160 -14.29 16.38 4.09
C ASP A 160 -15.74 15.93 4.31
N SER A 161 -16.28 15.08 3.43
CA SER A 161 -17.61 14.46 3.62
C SER A 161 -17.67 13.49 4.78
N VAL A 162 -16.54 12.95 5.24
CA VAL A 162 -16.48 11.95 6.31
C VAL A 162 -16.61 12.64 7.67
N SER A 163 -17.73 12.43 8.36
CA SER A 163 -17.98 13.03 9.66
C SER A 163 -17.25 12.31 10.78
N ASP A 164 -17.24 10.97 10.73
CA ASP A 164 -16.66 10.12 11.76
C ASP A 164 -16.47 8.68 11.29
N LEU A 165 -15.66 7.97 12.05
CA LEU A 165 -15.40 6.54 11.89
C LEU A 165 -15.63 5.83 13.21
N SER A 166 -16.18 4.62 13.17
CA SER A 166 -16.30 3.77 14.34
C SER A 166 -15.51 2.48 14.13
N TYR A 167 -14.62 2.16 15.07
CA TYR A 167 -13.93 0.89 15.14
C TYR A 167 -14.74 -0.08 15.97
N GLN A 168 -15.10 -1.19 15.36
CA GLN A 168 -15.59 -2.35 16.09
C GLN A 168 -14.41 -3.27 16.40
N TYR A 169 -14.18 -3.51 17.69
CA TYR A 169 -13.10 -4.37 18.17
C TYR A 169 -13.57 -5.80 18.39
N SER A 170 -12.63 -6.74 18.37
CA SER A 170 -12.87 -8.18 18.58
C SER A 170 -13.44 -8.52 19.96
N ASN A 171 -13.26 -7.64 20.95
CA ASN A 171 -13.85 -7.75 22.29
C ASN A 171 -15.31 -7.23 22.37
N GLY A 172 -15.90 -6.84 21.23
CA GLY A 172 -17.27 -6.33 21.12
C GLY A 172 -17.42 -4.84 21.44
N GLN A 173 -16.35 -4.14 21.83
CA GLN A 173 -16.39 -2.70 22.03
C GLN A 173 -16.46 -1.96 20.70
N VAL A 174 -17.18 -0.83 20.70
CA VAL A 174 -17.22 0.10 19.58
C VAL A 174 -16.71 1.44 20.06
N VAL A 175 -15.67 1.95 19.41
CA VAL A 175 -15.12 3.27 19.72
C VAL A 175 -15.27 4.15 18.49
N LYS A 176 -15.89 5.31 18.69
CA LYS A 176 -16.10 6.32 17.65
C LYS A 176 -14.97 7.34 17.72
N TYR A 177 -14.42 7.67 16.55
CA TYR A 177 -13.34 8.62 16.38
C TYR A 177 -13.71 9.67 15.35
N LEU A 178 -13.20 10.88 15.56
CA LEU A 178 -13.08 11.89 14.53
C LEU A 178 -11.87 11.58 13.64
N PRO A 179 -11.88 11.96 12.35
CA PRO A 179 -10.73 11.79 11.46
C PRO A 179 -9.43 12.40 12.04
N PHE A 180 -9.53 13.53 12.73
CA PHE A 180 -8.40 14.18 13.40
C PHE A 180 -7.76 13.30 14.50
N GLU A 181 -8.57 12.58 15.28
CA GLU A 181 -8.06 11.71 16.35
C GLU A 181 -7.29 10.52 15.75
N LEU A 182 -7.86 9.88 14.73
CA LEU A 182 -7.19 8.79 14.00
C LEU A 182 -5.91 9.27 13.30
N GLN A 183 -5.92 10.47 12.72
CA GLN A 183 -4.73 11.05 12.12
C GLN A 183 -3.62 11.30 13.14
N THR A 184 -4.01 11.74 14.35
CA THR A 184 -3.05 11.93 15.44
C THR A 184 -2.46 10.59 15.90
N LEU A 185 -3.29 9.56 16.07
CA LEU A 185 -2.82 8.21 16.41
C LEU A 185 -1.91 7.62 15.34
N SER A 186 -2.24 7.82 14.06
CA SER A 186 -1.41 7.35 12.95
C SER A 186 -0.01 7.99 12.97
N ARG A 187 0.05 9.30 13.18
CA ARG A 187 1.31 10.06 13.24
C ARG A 187 2.14 9.81 14.49
N ASP A 188 1.52 9.32 15.56
CA ASP A 188 2.24 8.91 16.76
C ASP A 188 3.03 7.61 16.52
N ILE A 189 2.42 6.67 15.78
CA ILE A 189 3.05 5.40 15.40
C ILE A 189 4.12 5.62 14.32
N ASP A 190 3.80 6.42 13.31
CA ASP A 190 4.70 6.72 12.19
C ASP A 190 4.86 8.24 12.02
N PRO A 191 5.77 8.87 12.80
CA PRO A 191 5.95 10.32 12.79
C PRO A 191 6.71 10.85 11.57
N VAL A 192 7.32 9.98 10.75
CA VAL A 192 8.21 10.37 9.64
C VAL A 192 7.85 9.58 8.39
N GLN A 193 6.75 9.93 7.75
CA GLN A 193 6.29 9.27 6.52
C GLN A 193 7.24 9.49 5.32
N ALA A 194 7.81 10.69 5.19
CA ALA A 194 8.75 10.99 4.11
C ALA A 194 9.86 11.96 4.52
N VAL A 195 11.05 11.75 3.97
CA VAL A 195 12.16 12.71 4.01
C VAL A 195 12.35 13.28 2.60
N LEU A 196 12.08 14.58 2.47
CA LEU A 196 12.16 15.31 1.20
C LEU A 196 13.61 15.72 0.89
N ALA A 197 13.90 15.97 -0.40
CA ALA A 197 15.25 16.27 -0.87
C ALA A 197 15.81 17.58 -0.30
N ASP A 198 14.94 18.49 0.16
CA ASP A 198 15.30 19.72 0.87
C ASP A 198 15.52 19.52 2.38
N GLY A 199 15.47 18.27 2.85
CA GLY A 199 15.64 17.88 4.26
C GLY A 199 14.38 18.03 5.11
N LYS A 200 13.24 18.43 4.55
CA LYS A 200 11.99 18.50 5.30
C LYS A 200 11.43 17.11 5.57
N VAL A 201 10.82 16.98 6.75
CA VAL A 201 10.07 15.79 7.14
C VAL A 201 8.59 16.01 6.88
N LEU A 202 7.97 15.06 6.18
CA LEU A 202 6.53 14.96 6.04
C LEU A 202 6.00 13.92 7.03
N GLN A 203 5.05 14.31 7.87
CA GLN A 203 4.46 13.41 8.87
C GLN A 203 3.20 12.67 8.36
N GLY A 204 2.71 13.02 7.17
CA GLY A 204 1.48 12.47 6.63
C GLY A 204 1.02 13.18 5.38
N LEU A 205 0.27 12.49 4.53
CA LEU A 205 -0.45 13.11 3.42
C LEU A 205 -1.75 13.74 3.90
N THR A 206 -2.23 14.76 3.17
CA THR A 206 -3.53 15.39 3.44
C THR A 206 -4.71 14.60 2.91
N ASP A 207 -4.49 13.82 1.85
CA ASP A 207 -5.51 13.04 1.14
C ASP A 207 -5.54 11.56 1.57
N ARG A 208 -4.67 11.16 2.51
CA ARG A 208 -4.60 9.78 3.03
C ARG A 208 -4.47 9.74 4.54
N LEU A 209 -5.12 8.73 5.11
CA LEU A 209 -5.07 8.42 6.53
C LEU A 209 -4.76 6.94 6.69
N THR A 210 -3.67 6.63 7.39
CA THR A 210 -3.31 5.26 7.71
C THR A 210 -3.92 4.87 9.06
N LEU A 211 -4.57 3.71 9.10
CA LEU A 211 -5.43 3.25 10.18
C LEU A 211 -4.85 1.94 10.73
N PRO A 212 -4.28 1.92 11.95
CA PRO A 212 -3.87 0.68 12.59
C PRO A 212 -5.10 -0.14 12.99
N LEU A 213 -5.11 -1.42 12.62
CA LEU A 213 -6.29 -2.29 12.78
C LEU A 213 -6.09 -3.39 13.83
N VAL A 214 -5.14 -3.22 14.75
CA VAL A 214 -4.88 -4.19 15.81
C VAL A 214 -6.17 -4.46 16.60
N ALA A 215 -6.63 -5.71 16.54
CA ALA A 215 -7.89 -6.18 17.13
C ALA A 215 -9.18 -5.51 16.60
N VAL A 216 -9.11 -4.76 15.52
CA VAL A 216 -10.28 -4.18 14.84
C VAL A 216 -10.84 -5.23 13.87
N VAL A 217 -12.16 -5.46 13.94
CA VAL A 217 -12.87 -6.40 13.06
C VAL A 217 -13.77 -5.69 12.06
N GLY A 218 -14.09 -4.42 12.29
CA GLY A 218 -14.89 -3.65 11.36
C GLY A 218 -14.66 -2.15 11.51
N ILE A 219 -14.76 -1.45 10.39
CA ILE A 219 -14.77 0.01 10.34
C ILE A 219 -16.11 0.45 9.80
N GLU A 220 -16.86 1.23 10.56
CA GLU A 220 -18.07 1.89 10.10
C GLU A 220 -17.76 3.35 9.78
N ILE A 221 -18.12 3.80 8.59
CA ILE A 221 -17.86 5.17 8.13
C ILE A 221 -19.17 5.89 7.94
N ASN A 222 -19.25 7.11 8.45
CA ASN A 222 -20.34 8.02 8.21
C ASN A 222 -19.86 9.16 7.30
N LYS A 223 -20.56 9.38 6.18
CA LYS A 223 -20.23 10.44 5.21
C LYS A 223 -21.45 11.06 4.54
N SER A 224 -21.28 12.24 3.97
CA SER A 224 -22.25 12.79 3.02
C SER A 224 -22.11 12.13 1.62
N GLN A 225 -23.15 12.27 0.79
CA GLN A 225 -23.13 11.75 -0.57
C GLN A 225 -22.18 12.53 -1.48
N GLY A 226 -21.67 11.85 -2.51
CA GLY A 226 -20.89 12.46 -3.59
C GLY A 226 -19.46 11.95 -3.68
N SER A 227 -18.84 11.60 -2.55
CA SER A 227 -17.46 11.10 -2.52
C SER A 227 -17.40 9.57 -2.41
N ILE A 228 -16.51 8.94 -3.17
CA ILE A 228 -16.13 7.54 -2.99
C ILE A 228 -14.97 7.50 -2.01
N ILE A 229 -15.09 6.72 -0.94
CA ILE A 229 -14.00 6.54 0.03
C ILE A 229 -13.35 5.19 -0.23
N ASN A 230 -12.09 5.21 -0.65
CA ASN A 230 -11.32 4.00 -0.92
C ASN A 230 -10.47 3.63 0.29
N PHE A 231 -10.28 2.32 0.45
CA PHE A 231 -9.42 1.69 1.43
C PHE A 231 -8.49 0.73 0.71
N VAL A 232 -7.24 0.69 1.11
CA VAL A 232 -6.33 -0.42 0.86
C VAL A 232 -6.00 -1.05 2.20
N VAL A 233 -6.42 -2.28 2.41
CA VAL A 233 -6.17 -3.04 3.64
C VAL A 233 -4.97 -3.97 3.46
N ARG A 234 -4.15 -4.12 4.50
CA ARG A 234 -2.96 -4.98 4.51
C ARG A 234 -3.11 -6.10 5.53
N CYS A 235 -2.68 -7.30 5.17
CA CYS A 235 -2.52 -8.41 6.10
C CYS A 235 -1.31 -9.26 5.75
N LEU A 236 -0.75 -9.92 6.75
CA LEU A 236 0.25 -10.98 6.58
C LEU A 236 -0.45 -12.35 6.58
N LYS A 237 -0.16 -13.19 5.58
CA LYS A 237 -0.66 -14.58 5.53
C LYS A 237 0.46 -15.54 5.14
N THR A 238 0.45 -16.73 5.72
CA THR A 238 1.29 -17.85 5.29
C THR A 238 0.61 -18.58 4.13
N VAL A 239 1.31 -18.77 3.01
CA VAL A 239 0.82 -19.47 1.80
C VAL A 239 1.52 -20.78 1.46
#